data_AF-A0A7S1XCG9-F1
#
_entry.id   AF-A0A7S1XCG9-F1
#
_cell.length_a   1.000
_cell.length_b   1.000
_cell.length_c   1.000
_cell.angle_alpha   90.00
_cell.angle_beta   90.00
_cell.angle_gamma   90.00
#
_symmetry.space_group_name_H-M   'P 1'
#
loop_
_entity.id
_entity.type
_entity.pdbx_description
1 polymer ?
#
loop_
_entity_poly.entity_id
_entity_poly.type
_entity_poly.pdbx_seq_one_letter_code
_entity_poly.pdbx_strand_id
1 'polypeptide(L)'
;PFLFAEDLRHPTLASAMGPGFISNDIRMSRETGRHNSGTILLVTGPNMGGKSTILRQTCIAAILAQIGCYVPAKSCRLSPVDRIFTRIGARDRITRGQSTFMVEMEETCTILRHATKDSLVILDELGR
;
A
#
# COMPACT_ATOMS: atom_id res chain seq x y z
N PRO A 1 -9.70 -12.12 -3.71
CA PRO A 1 -8.57 -11.22 -4.06
C PRO A 1 -7.26 -11.80 -3.52
N PHE A 2 -6.19 -11.69 -4.31
CA PHE A 2 -4.82 -12.00 -3.90
C PHE A 2 -3.86 -10.95 -4.46
N LEU A 3 -2.73 -10.78 -3.79
CA LEU A 3 -1.58 -9.98 -4.23
C LEU A 3 -0.32 -10.69 -3.76
N PHE A 4 0.46 -11.18 -4.71
CA PHE A 4 1.74 -11.84 -4.51
C PHE A 4 2.80 -11.11 -5.33
N ALA A 5 3.83 -10.63 -4.66
CA ALA A 5 5.00 -10.05 -5.30
C ALA A 5 6.26 -10.60 -4.65
N GLU A 6 7.23 -10.99 -5.49
CA GLU A 6 8.55 -11.47 -5.06
C GLU A 6 9.61 -10.50 -5.54
N ASP A 7 10.54 -10.15 -4.66
CA ASP A 7 11.57 -9.14 -4.89
C ASP A 7 11.02 -7.80 -5.43
N LEU A 8 9.90 -7.33 -4.89
CA LEU A 8 9.29 -6.07 -5.30
C LEU A 8 10.19 -4.89 -4.92
N ARG A 9 10.37 -3.97 -5.87
CA ARG A 9 11.17 -2.77 -5.72
C ARG A 9 10.33 -1.53 -5.97
N HIS A 10 10.58 -0.47 -5.19
CA HIS A 10 9.96 0.81 -5.46
C HIS A 10 10.59 1.44 -6.72
N PRO A 11 9.83 1.70 -7.80
CA PRO A 11 10.42 2.01 -9.12
C PRO A 11 11.35 3.23 -9.11
N THR A 12 10.96 4.31 -8.44
CA THR A 12 11.79 5.54 -8.40
C THR A 12 12.96 5.44 -7.43
N LEU A 13 12.74 4.93 -6.21
CA LEU A 13 13.80 4.79 -5.20
C LEU A 13 14.84 3.74 -5.59
N ALA A 14 14.43 2.63 -6.20
CA ALA A 14 15.36 1.62 -6.69
C ALA A 14 16.24 2.16 -7.82
N SER A 15 15.70 3.02 -8.70
CA SER A 15 16.51 3.70 -9.71
C SER A 15 17.51 4.68 -9.10
N ALA A 16 17.15 5.37 -8.01
CA ALA A 16 18.02 6.36 -7.37
C ALA A 16 19.11 5.74 -6.49
N MET A 17 18.78 4.67 -5.77
CA MET A 17 19.69 3.99 -4.84
C MET A 17 20.48 2.84 -5.49
N GLY A 18 20.07 2.40 -6.68
CA GLY A 18 20.69 1.33 -7.44
C GLY A 18 20.82 0.03 -6.62
N PRO A 19 22.03 -0.57 -6.52
CA PRO A 19 22.24 -1.84 -5.82
C PRO A 19 22.00 -1.74 -4.30
N GLY A 20 21.94 -0.53 -3.72
CA GLY A 20 21.65 -0.33 -2.30
C GLY A 20 20.17 -0.48 -1.93
N PHE A 21 19.26 -0.56 -2.90
CA PHE A 21 17.83 -0.75 -2.61
C PHE A 21 17.52 -2.23 -2.29
N ILE A 22 16.95 -2.45 -1.11
CA ILE A 22 16.52 -3.78 -0.66
C ILE A 22 15.09 -4.07 -1.16
N SER A 23 14.94 -5.13 -1.95
CA SER A 23 13.63 -5.62 -2.42
C SER A 23 12.83 -6.26 -1.28
N ASN A 24 11.51 -6.35 -1.44
CA ASN A 24 10.61 -6.92 -0.44
C ASN A 24 9.58 -7.84 -1.09
N ASP A 25 9.22 -8.92 -0.41
CA ASP A 25 8.11 -9.78 -0.80
C ASP A 25 6.81 -9.26 -0.20
N ILE A 26 5.71 -9.37 -0.95
CA ILE A 26 4.36 -9.05 -0.49
C ILE A 26 3.46 -10.26 -0.73
N ARG A 27 2.74 -10.69 0.31
CA ARG A 27 1.74 -11.75 0.19
C ARG A 27 0.48 -11.39 0.95
N MET A 28 -0.62 -11.27 0.21
CA MET A 28 -1.97 -11.09 0.74
C MET A 28 -2.90 -12.01 -0.05
N SER A 29 -3.74 -12.77 0.63
CA SER A 29 -4.69 -13.66 -0.04
C SER A 29 -5.90 -13.92 0.82
N ARG A 30 -7.06 -13.94 0.15
CA ARG A 30 -8.33 -14.43 0.72
C ARG A 30 -8.62 -15.87 0.31
N GLU A 31 -7.59 -16.68 0.09
CA GLU A 31 -7.73 -18.11 -0.19
C GLU A 31 -8.00 -18.92 1.09
N THR A 32 -8.77 -19.99 0.93
CA THR A 32 -9.00 -21.00 1.96
C THR A 32 -7.95 -22.12 1.81
N GLY A 33 -7.28 -22.49 2.91
CA GLY A 33 -6.28 -23.56 2.93
C GLY A 33 -4.88 -23.12 3.42
N ARG A 34 -3.85 -23.92 3.11
CA ARG A 34 -2.46 -23.72 3.60
C ARG A 34 -1.78 -22.42 3.13
N HIS A 35 -2.35 -21.71 2.16
CA HIS A 35 -1.81 -20.47 1.60
C HIS A 35 -2.55 -19.20 2.04
N ASN A 36 -3.45 -19.30 3.03
CA ASN A 36 -4.12 -18.13 3.58
C ASN A 36 -3.12 -17.23 4.30
N SER A 37 -2.74 -16.13 3.64
CA SER A 37 -1.82 -15.12 4.17
C SER A 37 -2.56 -13.99 4.90
N GLY A 38 -3.90 -14.04 4.95
CA GLY A 38 -4.75 -12.94 5.38
C GLY A 38 -4.87 -11.85 4.33
N THR A 39 -5.90 -11.01 4.49
CA THR A 39 -6.16 -9.82 3.65
C THR A 39 -5.72 -8.52 4.31
N ILE A 40 -5.14 -8.59 5.52
CA ILE A 40 -4.67 -7.43 6.28
C ILE A 40 -3.20 -7.68 6.63
N LEU A 41 -2.34 -6.74 6.25
CA LEU A 41 -0.93 -6.74 6.60
C LEU A 41 -0.69 -5.63 7.64
N LEU A 42 -0.29 -6.01 8.85
CA LEU A 42 0.12 -5.05 9.88
C LEU A 42 1.64 -4.86 9.83
N VAL A 43 2.08 -3.67 9.40
CA VAL A 43 3.50 -3.34 9.28
C VAL A 43 3.93 -2.49 10.46
N THR A 44 4.78 -3.04 11.32
CA THR A 44 5.35 -2.34 12.48
C THR A 44 6.86 -2.17 12.33
N GLY A 45 7.46 -1.34 13.18
CA GLY A 45 8.91 -1.08 13.18
C GLY A 45 9.27 0.39 13.42
N PRO A 46 10.56 0.71 13.57
CA PRO A 46 11.02 2.07 13.84
C PRO A 46 10.65 3.06 12.72
N ASN A 47 10.56 4.34 13.06
CA ASN A 47 10.46 5.40 12.06
C ASN A 47 11.73 5.35 11.18
N MET A 48 11.56 5.64 9.88
CA MET A 48 12.60 5.48 8.85
C MET A 48 12.99 4.03 8.51
N GLY A 49 12.35 3.01 9.09
CA GLY A 49 12.56 1.59 8.74
C GLY A 49 11.98 1.13 7.40
N GLY A 50 11.57 2.05 6.51
CA GLY A 50 11.05 1.69 5.17
C GLY A 50 9.57 1.29 5.11
N LYS A 51 8.82 1.38 6.21
CA LYS A 51 7.38 1.02 6.26
C LYS A 51 6.56 1.73 5.17
N SER A 52 6.62 3.06 5.09
CA SER A 52 5.89 3.84 4.08
C SER A 52 6.38 3.52 2.65
N THR A 53 7.65 3.12 2.48
CA THR A 53 8.17 2.67 1.19
C THR A 53 7.51 1.37 0.74
N ILE A 54 7.36 0.41 1.65
CA ILE A 54 6.68 -0.87 1.39
C ILE A 54 5.20 -0.66 1.05
N LEU A 55 4.54 0.24 1.76
CA LEU A 55 3.14 0.58 1.48
C LEU A 55 2.98 1.21 0.09
N ARG A 56 3.82 2.22 -0.24
CA ARG A 56 3.76 2.92 -1.54
C ARG A 56 4.14 2.02 -2.72
N GLN A 57 5.19 1.20 -2.59
CA GLN A 57 5.60 0.31 -3.69
C GLN A 57 4.50 -0.70 -4.04
N THR A 58 3.72 -1.17 -3.04
CA THR A 58 2.59 -2.09 -3.25
C THR A 58 1.49 -1.42 -4.09
N CYS A 59 1.15 -0.17 -3.79
CA CYS A 59 0.21 0.61 -4.61
C CYS A 59 0.69 0.78 -6.04
N ILE A 60 1.96 1.17 -6.21
CA ILE A 60 2.52 1.40 -7.54
C ILE A 60 2.55 0.10 -8.34
N ALA A 61 2.86 -1.04 -7.72
CA ALA A 61 2.82 -2.35 -8.36
C ALA A 61 1.42 -2.69 -8.90
N ALA A 62 0.37 -2.44 -8.10
CA ALA A 62 -1.02 -2.67 -8.53
C ALA A 62 -1.40 -1.78 -9.73
N ILE A 63 -1.00 -0.50 -9.70
CA ILE A 63 -1.24 0.44 -10.81
C ILE A 63 -0.53 -0.04 -12.07
N LEU A 64 0.79 -0.31 -11.99
CA LEU A 64 1.60 -0.73 -13.13
C LEU A 64 1.04 -2.00 -13.79
N ALA A 65 0.67 -2.99 -13.00
CA ALA A 65 0.09 -4.23 -13.52
C ALA A 65 -1.23 -3.99 -14.25
N GLN A 66 -2.12 -3.14 -13.71
CA GLN A 66 -3.43 -2.88 -14.31
C GLN A 66 -3.41 -1.98 -15.55
N ILE A 67 -2.38 -1.14 -15.71
CA ILE A 67 -2.16 -0.39 -16.96
C ILE A 67 -1.41 -1.22 -18.02
N GLY A 68 -1.04 -2.46 -17.71
CA GLY A 68 -0.32 -3.36 -18.62
C GLY A 68 1.19 -3.13 -18.70
N CYS A 69 1.78 -2.43 -17.72
CA CYS A 69 3.22 -2.24 -17.62
C CYS A 69 3.91 -3.38 -16.85
N TYR A 70 5.20 -3.56 -17.12
CA TYR A 70 6.04 -4.41 -16.28
C TYR A 70 6.14 -3.84 -14.87
N VAL A 71 5.96 -4.71 -13.86
CA VAL A 71 6.16 -4.39 -12.46
C VAL A 71 7.62 -4.65 -12.09
N PRO A 72 8.31 -3.74 -11.36
CA PRO A 72 9.69 -3.93 -10.92
C PRO A 72 9.80 -4.98 -9.78
N ALA A 73 9.56 -6.24 -10.13
CA ALA A 73 9.59 -7.39 -9.24
C ALA A 73 10.13 -8.61 -10.01
N LYS A 74 10.62 -9.62 -9.31
CA LYS A 74 10.96 -10.91 -9.91
C LYS A 74 9.71 -11.65 -10.39
N SER A 75 8.64 -11.56 -9.62
CA SER A 75 7.32 -12.10 -9.95
C SER A 75 6.25 -11.22 -9.33
N CYS A 76 5.16 -10.95 -10.06
CA CYS A 76 4.01 -10.24 -9.53
C CYS A 76 2.72 -10.83 -10.09
N ARG A 77 1.83 -11.25 -9.20
CA ARG A 77 0.50 -11.78 -9.51
C ARG A 77 -0.51 -11.12 -8.59
N LEU A 78 -1.52 -10.48 -9.14
CA LEU A 78 -2.62 -9.91 -8.35
C LEU A 78 -3.97 -10.14 -9.03
N SER A 79 -5.01 -10.17 -8.20
CA SER A 79 -6.38 -9.97 -8.68
C SER A 79 -6.58 -8.49 -9.07
N PRO A 80 -7.44 -8.19 -10.06
CA PRO A 80 -7.80 -6.81 -10.37
C PRO A 80 -8.31 -6.06 -9.14
N VAL A 81 -7.78 -4.86 -8.93
CA VAL A 81 -8.15 -3.91 -7.88
C VAL A 81 -9.10 -2.88 -8.46
N ASP A 82 -10.26 -2.70 -7.83
CA ASP A 82 -11.27 -1.74 -8.30
C ASP A 82 -10.97 -0.30 -7.90
N ARG A 83 -10.42 -0.09 -6.70
CA ARG A 83 -10.00 1.21 -6.17
C ARG A 83 -8.85 1.05 -5.19
N ILE A 84 -7.91 2.00 -5.25
CA ILE A 84 -6.83 2.14 -4.29
C ILE A 84 -7.17 3.30 -3.36
N PHE A 85 -7.26 3.01 -2.07
CA PHE A 85 -7.44 4.01 -1.02
C PHE A 85 -6.13 4.20 -0.27
N THR A 86 -5.75 5.45 -0.05
CA THR A 86 -4.54 5.78 0.70
C THR A 86 -4.85 6.81 1.76
N ARG A 87 -4.51 6.50 3.01
CA ARG A 87 -4.24 7.47 4.06
C ARG A 87 -2.76 7.40 4.34
N ILE A 88 -1.97 8.26 3.70
CA ILE A 88 -0.53 8.36 3.93
C ILE A 88 -0.30 9.76 4.48
N GLY A 89 0.24 9.86 5.70
CA GLY A 89 0.34 11.08 6.50
C GLY A 89 0.36 12.38 5.70
N ALA A 90 -0.68 13.19 5.88
CA ALA A 90 -0.76 14.51 5.26
C ALA A 90 0.20 15.48 5.94
N ARG A 91 0.85 16.34 5.16
CA ARG A 91 1.40 17.60 5.70
C ARG A 91 0.23 18.49 6.12
N ASP A 92 0.39 19.18 7.23
CA ASP A 92 -0.66 19.98 7.87
C ASP A 92 -1.43 20.86 6.88
N ARG A 93 -2.76 20.71 6.85
CA ARG A 93 -3.66 21.67 6.21
C ARG A 93 -4.09 22.71 7.25
N ILE A 94 -3.14 23.52 7.72
CA ILE A 94 -3.39 24.62 8.67
C ILE A 94 -4.40 25.65 8.09
N THR A 95 -4.56 25.68 6.78
CA THR A 95 -5.30 26.70 6.03
C THR A 95 -6.83 26.55 6.01
N ARG A 96 -7.42 25.50 6.61
CA ARG A 96 -8.88 25.22 6.51
C ARG A 96 -9.68 25.26 7.82
N GLY A 97 -9.07 25.53 8.97
CA GLY A 97 -9.80 25.62 10.25
C GLY A 97 -10.44 24.31 10.74
N GLN A 98 -10.10 23.17 10.13
CA GLN A 98 -10.48 21.84 10.60
C GLN A 98 -9.31 21.21 11.35
N SER A 99 -9.59 20.45 12.42
CA SER A 99 -8.52 19.74 13.14
C SER A 99 -7.95 18.62 12.28
N THR A 100 -6.65 18.35 12.42
CA THR A 100 -5.99 17.24 11.70
C THR A 100 -6.71 15.93 11.95
N PHE A 101 -7.12 15.67 13.20
CA PHE A 101 -7.89 14.49 13.56
C PHE A 101 -9.25 14.40 12.85
N MET A 102 -9.99 15.52 12.71
CA MET A 102 -11.27 15.52 11.99
C MET A 102 -11.07 15.13 10.53
N VAL A 103 -10.06 15.69 9.86
CA VAL A 103 -9.73 15.35 8.47
C VAL A 103 -9.33 13.87 8.35
N GLU A 104 -8.58 13.34 9.31
CA GLU A 104 -8.21 11.92 9.35
C GLU A 104 -9.41 10.99 9.47
N MET A 105 -10.37 11.34 10.34
CA MET A 105 -11.58 10.55 10.53
C MET A 105 -12.50 10.63 9.32
N GLU A 106 -12.61 11.79 8.66
CA GLU A 106 -13.38 11.94 7.42
C GLU A 106 -12.78 11.12 6.26
N GLU A 107 -11.46 11.14 6.11
CA GLU A 107 -10.76 10.31 5.12
C GLU A 107 -10.99 8.82 5.41
N THR A 108 -10.83 8.40 6.67
CA THR A 108 -11.06 7.00 7.08
C THR A 108 -12.52 6.58 6.87
N CYS A 109 -13.48 7.44 7.18
CA CYS A 109 -14.90 7.20 6.93
C CYS A 109 -15.18 7.01 5.44
N THR A 110 -14.54 7.81 4.58
CA THR A 110 -14.63 7.68 3.11
C THR A 110 -14.11 6.33 2.64
N ILE A 111 -12.97 5.88 3.18
CA ILE A 111 -12.42 4.55 2.87
C ILE A 111 -13.42 3.46 3.26
N LEU A 112 -13.94 3.49 4.48
CA LEU A 112 -14.88 2.47 4.98
C LEU A 112 -16.20 2.41 4.20
N ARG A 113 -16.74 3.56 3.78
CA ARG A 113 -18.01 3.63 3.05
C ARG A 113 -17.90 3.14 1.61
N HIS A 114 -16.74 3.29 0.99
CA HIS A 114 -16.58 3.10 -0.45
C HIS A 114 -15.69 1.92 -0.82
N ALA A 115 -14.88 1.40 0.09
CA ALA A 115 -14.07 0.22 -0.17
C ALA A 115 -14.95 -1.01 -0.39
N THR A 116 -14.56 -1.82 -1.38
CA THR A 116 -15.20 -3.10 -1.68
C THR A 116 -14.25 -4.23 -1.28
N LYS A 117 -14.72 -5.48 -1.44
CA LYS A 117 -13.90 -6.68 -1.22
C LYS A 117 -12.70 -6.78 -2.16
N ASP A 118 -12.69 -6.02 -3.26
CA ASP A 118 -11.66 -6.04 -4.30
C ASP A 118 -10.80 -4.75 -4.26
N SER A 119 -11.02 -3.88 -3.27
CA SER A 119 -10.23 -2.66 -3.09
C SER A 119 -8.92 -2.91 -2.35
N LEU A 120 -7.88 -2.14 -2.71
CA LEU A 120 -6.61 -2.09 -1.98
C LEU A 120 -6.63 -0.87 -1.06
N VAL A 121 -6.48 -1.10 0.25
CA VAL A 121 -6.47 -0.04 1.25
C VAL A 121 -5.10 0.03 1.91
N ILE A 122 -4.49 1.22 1.90
CA ILE A 122 -3.25 1.53 2.59
C ILE A 122 -3.51 2.59 3.65
N LEU A 123 -3.19 2.25 4.90
CA LEU A 123 -3.24 3.16 6.03
C LEU A 123 -1.83 3.29 6.62
N ASP A 124 -1.34 4.52 6.70
CA ASP A 124 -0.07 4.88 7.34
C ASP A 124 -0.38 5.84 8.50
N GLU A 125 -0.02 5.44 9.72
CA GLU A 125 -0.07 6.28 10.93
C GLU A 125 -1.45 6.90 11.24
N LEU A 126 -2.51 6.08 11.28
CA LEU A 126 -3.84 6.53 11.70
C LEU A 126 -3.89 6.85 13.20
N GLY A 127 -4.49 7.98 13.57
CA GLY A 127 -4.76 8.35 14.97
C GLY A 127 -3.57 9.02 15.67
N ARG A 128 -2.83 9.83 14.91
CA ARG A 128 -1.79 10.72 15.45
C ARG A 128 -2.35 12.04 15.96
#